data_AF-A0A972QKC8-F1
#
_entry.id   AF-A0A972QKC8-F1
#
_cell.length_a   1.000
_cell.length_b   1.000
_cell.length_c   1.000
_cell.angle_alpha   90.00
_cell.angle_beta   90.00
_cell.angle_gamma   90.00
#
_symmetry.space_group_name_H-M   'P 1'
#
loop_
_entity.id
_entity.type
_entity.pdbx_description
1 polymer ?
#
loop_
_entity_poly.entity_id
_entity_poly.type
_entity_poly.pdbx_seq_one_letter_code
_entity_poly.pdbx_strand_id
1 'polypeptide(L)'
;MHWKPFLIAFGTIFLAELGDKTQLAVIGLAAYSRNLPAVFLGAVCALSVVTLIGVMFGGAIIKFIPTHTLHVVIGSVFIIVGLLMVTGRL
;
A
#
# COMPACT_ATOMS: atom_id res chain seq x y z
N MET A 1 -6.23 4.90 -24.49
CA MET A 1 -5.49 4.51 -23.27
C MET A 1 -5.81 5.50 -22.16
N HIS A 2 -6.31 5.04 -21.02
CA HIS A 2 -6.67 5.91 -19.88
C HIS A 2 -5.41 6.28 -19.07
N TRP A 3 -4.53 7.11 -19.65
CA TRP A 3 -3.27 7.53 -19.00
C TRP A 3 -3.47 8.35 -17.72
N LYS A 4 -4.59 9.09 -17.62
CA LYS A 4 -4.92 9.91 -16.46
C LYS A 4 -5.03 9.11 -15.15
N PRO A 5 -5.89 8.08 -15.04
CA PRO A 5 -6.00 7.30 -13.80
C PRO A 5 -4.71 6.56 -13.44
N PHE A 6 -3.92 6.13 -14.42
CA PHE A 6 -2.60 5.54 -14.16
C PHE A 6 -1.65 6.51 -13.45
N LEU A 7 -1.49 7.73 -13.99
CA LEU A 7 -0.59 8.73 -13.40
C LEU A 7 -1.06 9.20 -12.03
N ILE A 8 -2.37 9.33 -11.82
CA ILE A 8 -2.95 9.68 -10.53
C ILE A 8 -2.67 8.57 -9.51
N ALA A 9 -3.01 7.32 -9.83
CA ALA A 9 -2.79 6.19 -8.93
C ALA A 9 -1.30 6.02 -8.61
N PHE A 10 -0.43 6.09 -9.62
CA PHE A 10 1.03 6.03 -9.43
C PHE A 10 1.51 7.16 -8.52
N GLY A 11 1.14 8.41 -8.81
CA GLY A 11 1.57 9.57 -8.01
C GLY A 11 1.08 9.52 -6.57
N THR A 12 -0.17 9.12 -6.34
CA THR A 12 -0.74 8.98 -5.00
C THR A 12 -0.05 7.88 -4.20
N ILE A 13 0.11 6.68 -4.78
CA ILE A 13 0.77 5.57 -4.08
C ILE A 13 2.24 5.87 -3.85
N PHE A 14 2.93 6.44 -4.85
CA PHE A 14 4.33 6.83 -4.71
C PHE A 14 4.53 7.81 -3.55
N LEU A 15 3.72 8.88 -3.48
CA LEU A 15 3.80 9.84 -2.38
C LEU A 15 3.40 9.24 -1.03
N ALA A 16 2.40 8.36 -1.00
CA ALA A 16 1.92 7.74 0.24
C ALA A 16 2.93 6.75 0.84
N GLU A 17 3.67 6.04 -0.01
CA GLU A 17 4.60 4.98 0.41
C GLU A 17 6.05 5.48 0.57
N LEU A 18 6.35 6.72 0.16
CA LEU A 18 7.70 7.29 0.25
C LEU A 18 8.17 7.35 1.71
N GLY A 19 9.27 6.65 1.99
CA GLY A 19 9.89 6.64 3.32
C GLY A 19 9.18 5.74 4.34
N ASP A 20 8.27 4.87 3.90
CA ASP A 20 7.68 3.87 4.78
C ASP A 20 8.70 2.83 5.28
N LYS A 21 8.38 2.17 6.39
CA LYS A 21 9.13 1.08 7.01
C LYS A 21 9.47 -0.02 6.02
N THR A 22 8.58 -0.33 5.07
CA THR A 22 8.85 -1.32 4.02
C THR A 22 10.00 -0.90 3.10
N GLN A 23 10.08 0.38 2.71
CA GLN A 23 11.19 0.91 1.91
C GLN A 23 12.50 0.92 2.69
N LEU A 24 12.47 1.29 3.97
CA LEU A 24 13.66 1.22 4.84
C LEU A 24 14.16 -0.22 4.99
N ALA A 25 13.26 -1.20 5.10
CA ALA A 25 13.64 -2.62 5.12
C ALA A 25 14.29 -3.06 3.80
N VAL A 26 13.78 -2.63 2.65
CA VAL A 26 14.37 -2.90 1.33
C VAL A 26 15.76 -2.26 1.21
N ILE A 27 15.92 -1.01 1.67
CA ILE A 27 17.22 -0.32 1.69
C ILE A 27 18.22 -1.08 2.58
N GLY A 28 17.80 -1.52 3.78
CA GLY A 28 18.63 -2.33 4.67
C GLY A 28 19.04 -3.67 4.04
N LEU A 29 18.10 -4.33 3.36
CA LEU A 29 18.34 -5.60 2.67
C LEU A 29 19.27 -5.41 1.46
N ALA A 30 19.15 -4.28 0.76
CA ALA A 30 20.05 -3.89 -0.33
C ALA A 30 21.47 -3.55 0.18
N ALA A 31 21.58 -2.92 1.36
CA ALA A 31 22.86 -2.60 1.98
C ALA A 31 23.62 -3.86 2.45
N TYR A 32 22.91 -4.91 2.87
CA TYR A 32 23.51 -6.18 3.29
C TYR A 32 23.74 -7.16 2.14
N SER A 33 22.90 -7.13 1.10
CA SER A 33 22.95 -8.09 0.00
C SER A 33 24.04 -7.76 -1.02
N ARG A 34 24.78 -8.78 -1.45
CA ARG A 34 25.76 -8.65 -2.54
C ARG A 34 25.12 -8.50 -3.93
N ASN A 35 23.85 -8.87 -4.06
CA ASN A 35 23.10 -8.90 -5.33
C ASN A 35 21.96 -7.88 -5.34
N LEU A 36 22.30 -6.61 -5.58
CA LEU A 36 21.34 -5.51 -5.74
C LEU A 36 20.16 -5.78 -6.69
N PRO A 37 20.35 -6.36 -7.90
CA PRO A 37 19.23 -6.60 -8.81
C PRO A 37 18.23 -7.63 -8.28
N ALA A 38 18.68 -8.61 -7.49
CA ALA A 38 17.78 -9.58 -6.87
C ALA A 38 16.88 -8.93 -5.80
N VAL A 39 17.44 -8.01 -5.01
CA VAL A 39 16.68 -7.25 -4.00
C VAL A 39 15.66 -6.34 -4.68
N PHE A 40 16.07 -5.64 -5.74
CA PHE A 40 15.18 -4.78 -6.51
C PHE A 40 14.00 -5.56 -7.11
N LEU A 41 14.27 -6.67 -7.81
CA LEU A 41 13.23 -7.51 -8.40
C LEU A 41 12.32 -8.11 -7.33
N GLY A 42 12.89 -8.59 -6.21
CA GLY A 42 12.12 -9.10 -5.08
C GLY A 42 11.16 -8.06 -4.51
N ALA A 43 11.63 -6.83 -4.27
CA ALA A 43 10.81 -5.74 -3.76
C ALA A 43 9.69 -5.34 -4.74
N VAL A 44 10.02 -5.21 -6.03
CA VAL A 44 9.03 -4.90 -7.09
C VAL A 44 7.98 -6.00 -7.18
N CYS A 45 8.39 -7.28 -7.17
CA CYS A 45 7.47 -8.41 -7.20
C CYS A 45 6.58 -8.44 -5.96
N ALA A 46 7.14 -8.25 -4.76
CA ALA A 46 6.38 -8.23 -3.52
C ALA A 46 5.32 -7.11 -3.52
N LEU A 47 5.72 -5.88 -3.88
CA LEU A 47 4.80 -4.75 -3.98
C LEU A 47 3.71 -4.98 -5.05
N SER A 48 4.09 -5.55 -6.19
CA SER A 48 3.14 -5.86 -7.26
C SER A 48 2.11 -6.90 -6.82
N VAL A 49 2.55 -7.95 -6.13
CA VAL A 49 1.68 -9.03 -5.64
C VAL A 49 0.73 -8.52 -4.57
N VAL A 50 1.21 -7.78 -3.57
CA VAL A 50 0.34 -7.26 -2.50
C VAL A 50 -0.70 -6.27 -3.05
N THR A 51 -0.29 -5.42 -4.00
CA THR A 51 -1.20 -4.48 -4.66
C THR A 51 -2.24 -5.22 -5.51
N LEU A 52 -1.82 -6.23 -6.27
CA LEU A 52 -2.74 -7.04 -7.08
C LEU A 52 -3.79 -7.73 -6.22
N ILE A 53 -3.36 -8.35 -5.11
CA ILE A 53 -4.28 -8.96 -4.14
C ILE A 53 -5.24 -7.90 -3.61
N GLY A 54 -4.74 -6.74 -3.15
CA GLY A 54 -5.57 -5.66 -2.63
C GLY A 54 -6.63 -5.18 -3.63
N VAL A 55 -6.26 -4.98 -4.89
CA VAL A 55 -7.18 -4.55 -5.95
C VAL A 55 -8.20 -5.63 -6.30
N MET A 56 -7.79 -6.91 -6.38
CA MET A 56 -8.71 -8.02 -6.67
C MET A 56 -9.76 -8.17 -5.57
N PHE A 57 -9.35 -8.16 -4.30
CA PHE A 57 -10.28 -8.26 -3.18
C PHE A 57 -11.14 -7.00 -3.03
N GLY A 58 -10.55 -5.81 -3.12
CA GLY A 58 -11.29 -4.55 -3.03
C GLY A 58 -12.35 -4.43 -4.13
N GLY A 59 -12.00 -4.80 -5.37
CA GLY A 59 -12.94 -4.82 -6.49
C GLY A 59 -14.06 -5.85 -6.33
N ALA A 60 -13.77 -7.00 -5.70
CA ALA A 60 -14.80 -7.99 -5.38
C ALA A 60 -15.75 -7.49 -4.30
N ILE A 61 -15.23 -6.90 -3.22
CA ILE A 61 -16.03 -6.42 -2.08
C ILE A 61 -17.01 -5.32 -2.50
N ILE A 62 -16.59 -4.38 -3.36
CA ILE A 62 -17.44 -3.28 -3.84
C ILE A 62 -18.65 -3.78 -4.64
N LYS A 63 -18.61 -5.00 -5.20
CA LYS A 63 -19.77 -5.60 -5.89
C LYS A 63 -20.85 -6.09 -4.92
N PHE A 64 -20.49 -6.42 -3.68
CA PHE A 64 -21.41 -6.98 -2.68
C PHE A 64 -21.82 -5.94 -1.62
N ILE A 65 -20.98 -4.94 -1.35
CA ILE A 65 -21.19 -3.96 -0.29
C ILE A 65 -21.41 -2.57 -0.91
N PRO A 66 -22.46 -1.83 -0.50
CA PRO A 66 -22.65 -0.44 -0.91
C PRO A 66 -21.42 0.42 -0.59
N THR A 67 -20.99 1.23 -1.56
CA THR A 67 -19.80 2.10 -1.45
C THR A 67 -19.87 3.05 -0.27
N HIS A 68 -21.07 3.53 0.09
CA HIS A 68 -21.28 4.40 1.24
C HIS A 68 -20.90 3.71 2.56
N THR A 69 -21.36 2.48 2.77
CA THR A 69 -21.02 1.69 3.96
C THR A 69 -19.52 1.42 4.02
N LEU A 70 -18.91 1.09 2.87
CA LEU A 70 -17.48 0.84 2.77
C LEU A 70 -16.66 2.06 3.22
N HIS A 71 -17.00 3.26 2.74
CA HIS A 71 -16.30 4.49 3.12
C HIS A 71 -16.42 4.79 4.62
N VAL A 72 -17.61 4.66 5.19
CA VAL A 72 -17.82 4.92 6.62
C VAL A 72 -17.01 3.95 7.48
N VAL A 73 -17.00 2.66 7.12
CA VAL A 73 -16.25 1.64 7.85
C VAL A 73 -14.73 1.88 7.74
N ILE A 74 -14.21 2.04 6.51
CA ILE A 74 -12.77 2.27 6.30
C ILE A 74 -12.30 3.54 6.98
N GLY A 75 -13.05 4.64 6.85
CA GLY A 75 -12.74 5.91 7.52
C GLY A 75 -12.73 5.79 9.04
N SER A 76 -13.72 5.08 9.61
CA SER A 76 -13.78 4.84 11.06
C SER A 76 -12.59 4.03 11.56
N VAL A 77 -12.20 2.98 10.83
CA VAL A 77 -11.00 2.19 11.15
C VAL A 77 -9.75 3.05 11.11
N PHE A 78 -9.58 3.90 10.09
CA PHE A 78 -8.44 4.82 10.00
C PHE A 78 -8.37 5.79 11.18
N ILE A 79 -9.50 6.34 11.62
CA ILE A 79 -9.56 7.23 12.79
C ILE A 79 -9.18 6.48 14.07
N ILE A 80 -9.71 5.27 14.26
CA ILE A 80 -9.40 4.44 15.44
C ILE A 80 -7.92 4.09 15.48
N VAL A 81 -7.35 3.63 14.36
CA VAL A 81 -5.92 3.31 14.27
C VAL A 81 -5.07 4.56 14.50
N GLY A 82 -5.44 5.70 13.92
CA GLY A 82 -4.75 6.97 14.16
C GLY A 82 -4.78 7.40 15.63
N LEU A 83 -5.91 7.26 16.32
CA LEU A 83 -6.03 7.54 17.75
C LEU A 83 -5.19 6.58 18.60
N LEU A 84 -5.19 5.29 18.28
CA LEU A 84 -4.37 4.28 18.96
C LEU A 84 -2.87 4.56 18.79
N MET A 85 -2.47 4.97 17.59
CA MET A 85 -1.10 5.36 17.28
C MET A 85 -0.67 6.62 18.06
N VAL A 86 -1.53 7.64 18.14
CA VAL A 86 -1.23 8.86 18.92
C VAL A 86 -1.16 8.58 20.42
N THR A 87 -1.98 7.65 20.93
CA THR A 87 -1.96 7.26 22.35
C THR A 87 -0.82 6.29 22.70
N GLY A 88 0.03 5.91 21.74
CA GLY A 88 1.19 5.03 21.94
C GLY A 88 0.81 3.60 22.31
N ARG A 89 -0.44 3.19 22.06
CA ARG A 89 -0.88 1.80 22.25
C ARG A 89 -0.57 0.90 21.05
N LEU A 90 -0.04 1.51 19.98
CA LEU A 90 0.43 0.88 18.74
C LEU A 90 1.84 1.42 18.44
#